data_AF-A0A8J8ECB2-F1
#
_entry.id   AF-A0A8J8ECB2-F1
#
_cell.length_a   1.000
_cell.length_b   1.000
_cell.length_c   1.000
_cell.angle_alpha   90.00
_cell.angle_beta   90.00
_cell.angle_gamma   90.00
#
_symmetry.space_group_name_H-M   'P 1'
#
loop_
_entity.id
_entity.type
_entity.pdbx_description
1 polymer ?
#
loop_
_entity_poly.entity_id
_entity_poly.type
_entity_poly.pdbx_seq_one_letter_code
_entity_poly.pdbx_strand_id
1 'polypeptide(L)'
;MKKIGIIGGMSPESTLYYYKKFIEISREKFGLYFYPELIIYSINFKEFKDNPDGWEGRKRILINAAKALERAGAEVIGIAANTPHMVFSDVQRAINV
;
A
#
# COMPACT_ATOMS: atom_id res chain seq x y z
N MET A 1 14.71 11.77 -2.83
CA MET A 1 13.61 11.06 -3.52
C MET A 1 12.47 10.91 -2.54
N LYS A 2 11.21 10.97 -2.98
CA LYS A 2 10.07 10.77 -2.09
C LYS A 2 10.05 9.33 -1.56
N LYS A 3 9.83 9.14 -0.26
CA LYS A 3 9.68 7.80 0.35
C LYS A 3 8.35 7.17 -0.07
N ILE A 4 8.38 5.92 -0.52
CA ILE A 4 7.20 5.22 -1.05
C ILE A 4 6.52 4.43 0.07
N GLY A 5 5.20 4.48 0.13
CA GLY A 5 4.35 3.63 0.95
C GLY A 5 3.50 2.70 0.08
N ILE A 6 3.38 1.42 0.45
CA ILE A 6 2.47 0.47 -0.18
C ILE A 6 1.54 -0.13 0.88
N ILE A 7 0.23 0.00 0.65
CA ILE A 7 -0.78 -0.78 1.36
C ILE A 7 -0.89 -2.14 0.66
N GLY A 8 -0.42 -3.18 1.34
CA GLY A 8 -0.38 -4.56 0.85
C GLY A 8 -1.24 -5.52 1.66
N GLY A 9 -1.10 -6.82 1.41
CA GLY A 9 -1.81 -7.89 2.11
C GLY A 9 -3.16 -8.26 1.51
N MET A 10 -3.52 -7.82 0.30
CA MET A 10 -4.82 -8.08 -0.35
C MET A 10 -4.73 -8.64 -1.78
N SER A 11 -3.99 -9.73 -2.03
CA SER A 11 -3.41 -10.66 -1.07
C SER A 11 -1.90 -10.42 -0.85
N PRO A 12 -1.27 -11.11 0.11
CA PRO A 12 0.19 -11.08 0.28
C PRO A 12 0.96 -11.50 -0.98
N GLU A 13 0.43 -12.42 -1.79
CA GLU A 13 1.01 -12.84 -3.06
C GLU A 13 1.07 -11.67 -4.07
N SER A 14 0.04 -10.83 -4.12
CA SER A 14 0.07 -9.61 -4.93
C SER A 14 1.15 -8.65 -4.41
N THR A 15 1.27 -8.50 -3.09
CA THR A 15 2.29 -7.63 -2.48
C THR A 15 3.71 -8.11 -2.80
N LEU A 16 3.95 -9.42 -2.77
CA LEU A 16 5.22 -10.01 -3.19
C LEU A 16 5.55 -9.66 -4.65
N TYR A 17 4.56 -9.71 -5.54
CA TYR A 17 4.72 -9.32 -6.94
C TYR A 17 5.12 -7.84 -7.08
N TYR A 18 4.47 -6.94 -6.33
CA TYR A 18 4.81 -5.52 -6.32
C TYR A 18 6.25 -5.29 -5.83
N TYR A 19 6.68 -5.96 -4.76
CA TYR A 19 8.06 -5.82 -4.26
C TYR A 19 9.09 -6.38 -5.24
N LYS A 20 8.78 -7.51 -5.91
CA LYS A 20 9.62 -8.05 -6.97
C LYS A 20 9.77 -7.05 -8.13
N LYS A 21 8.68 -6.45 -8.58
CA LYS A 21 8.71 -5.43 -9.64
C LYS A 21 9.45 -4.17 -9.20
N PHE A 22 9.30 -3.74 -7.95
CA PHE A 22 10.09 -2.66 -7.38
C PHE A 22 11.60 -2.93 -7.50
N ILE A 23 12.06 -4.14 -7.17
CA ILE A 23 13.47 -4.53 -7.32
C ILE A 23 13.91 -4.50 -8.79
N GLU A 24 13.13 -5.13 -9.68
CA GLU A 24 13.45 -5.21 -11.11
C GLU A 24 13.55 -3.81 -11.74
N ILE A 25 12.56 -2.95 -11.51
CA ILE A 25 12.52 -1.59 -12.04
C ILE A 25 13.62 -0.72 -11.43
N SER A 26 13.91 -0.88 -10.13
CA SER A 26 15.00 -0.12 -9.49
C SER A 26 16.36 -0.47 -10.10
N ARG A 27 16.61 -1.75 -10.36
CA ARG A 27 17.85 -2.19 -11.03
C ARG A 27 17.95 -1.66 -12.46
N GLU A 28 16.85 -1.68 -13.20
CA GLU A 28 16.79 -1.15 -14.58
C GLU A 28 17.08 0.35 -14.62
N LYS A 29 16.53 1.12 -13.67
CA LYS A 29 16.62 2.59 -13.67
C LYS A 29 17.86 3.15 -12.98
N PHE A 30 18.33 2.51 -11.92
CA PHE A 30 19.34 3.07 -11.01
C PHE A 30 20.58 2.19 -10.85
N GLY A 31 20.61 1.00 -11.47
CA GLY A 31 21.72 0.06 -11.37
C GLY A 31 21.71 -0.78 -10.10
N LEU A 32 22.85 -1.40 -9.80
CA LEU A 32 22.99 -2.27 -8.63
C LEU A 32 23.11 -1.45 -7.33
N TYR A 33 22.59 -2.00 -6.24
CA TYR A 33 22.67 -1.47 -4.88
C TYR A 33 21.90 -0.16 -4.60
N PHE A 34 21.27 0.45 -5.61
CA PHE A 34 20.38 1.60 -5.41
C PHE A 34 18.92 1.17 -5.40
N TYR A 35 18.23 1.41 -4.28
CA TYR A 35 16.81 1.14 -4.11
C TYR A 35 16.16 2.32 -3.36
N PRO A 36 15.14 2.98 -3.93
CA PRO A 36 14.41 4.04 -3.23
C PRO A 36 13.78 3.51 -1.93
N GLU A 37 13.67 4.35 -0.90
CA GLU A 37 13.05 3.93 0.35
C GLU A 37 11.59 3.52 0.14
N LEU A 38 11.22 2.35 0.67
CA LEU A 38 9.90 1.74 0.55
C LEU A 38 9.44 1.22 1.91
N ILE A 39 8.22 1.58 2.31
CA ILE A 39 7.53 1.06 3.49
C ILE A 39 6.31 0.26 3.00
N ILE A 40 6.15 -0.98 3.48
CA ILE A 40 4.99 -1.80 3.16
C ILE A 40 4.17 -2.01 4.43
N TYR A 41 2.90 -1.61 4.40
CA TYR A 41 1.92 -1.96 5.44
C TYR A 41 1.09 -3.13 4.93
N SER A 42 1.39 -4.34 5.40
CA SER A 42 0.67 -5.56 5.01
C SER A 42 -0.47 -5.83 6.00
N ILE A 43 -1.72 -5.67 5.56
CA ILE A 43 -2.89 -5.87 6.42
C ILE A 43 -3.22 -7.36 6.63
N ASN A 44 -4.07 -7.66 7.61
CA ASN A 44 -4.70 -8.98 7.72
C ASN A 44 -5.78 -9.14 6.65
N PHE A 45 -5.55 -10.02 5.66
CA PHE A 45 -6.49 -10.19 4.56
C PHE A 45 -7.86 -10.71 5.01
N LYS A 46 -7.91 -11.52 6.08
CA LYS A 46 -9.17 -12.07 6.59
C LYS A 46 -10.06 -10.97 7.13
N GLU A 47 -9.51 -10.05 7.93
CA GLU A 47 -10.25 -8.91 8.49
C GLU A 47 -10.76 -7.95 7.41
N PHE A 48 -10.04 -7.85 6.29
CA PHE A 48 -10.47 -7.07 5.13
C PHE A 48 -11.57 -7.80 4.34
N LYS A 49 -11.34 -9.07 3.98
CA LYS A 49 -12.26 -9.85 3.15
C LYS A 49 -13.59 -10.09 3.86
N ASP A 50 -13.53 -10.52 5.12
CA ASP A 50 -14.69 -10.98 5.90
C ASP A 50 -15.23 -9.89 6.83
N ASN A 51 -14.95 -8.61 6.54
CA ASN A 51 -15.34 -7.52 7.41
C ASN A 51 -16.88 -7.44 7.55
N PRO A 52 -17.44 -7.45 8.79
CA PRO A 52 -18.89 -7.46 9.00
C PRO A 52 -19.57 -6.18 8.53
N ASP A 53 -18.85 -5.05 8.54
CA ASP A 53 -19.36 -3.75 8.08
C ASP A 53 -19.18 -3.55 6.57
N GLY A 54 -18.86 -4.62 5.84
CA GLY A 54 -18.67 -4.60 4.39
C GLY A 54 -17.63 -3.57 3.95
N TRP A 55 -18.00 -2.74 2.98
CA TRP A 55 -17.10 -1.74 2.42
C TRP A 55 -16.76 -0.60 3.38
N GLU A 56 -17.64 -0.29 4.34
CA GLU A 56 -17.34 0.73 5.34
C GLU A 56 -16.21 0.28 6.27
N GLY A 57 -16.22 -0.98 6.69
CA GLY A 57 -15.12 -1.54 7.49
C GLY A 57 -13.81 -1.68 6.72
N ARG A 58 -13.88 -2.17 5.47
CA ARG A 58 -12.73 -2.24 4.56
C ARG A 58 -12.07 -0.89 4.34
N LYS A 59 -12.89 0.14 4.10
CA LYS A 59 -12.44 1.54 3.97
C LYS A 59 -11.70 2.00 5.23
N ARG A 60 -12.22 1.73 6.43
CA ARG A 60 -11.52 2.07 7.69
C ARG A 60 -10.17 1.37 7.81
N ILE A 61 -10.07 0.09 7.44
CA ILE A 61 -8.79 -0.64 7.43
C ILE A 61 -7.78 0.03 6.49
N LEU A 62 -8.20 0.37 5.26
CA LEU A 62 -7.32 1.02 4.28
C LEU A 62 -6.88 2.42 4.74
N ILE A 63 -7.80 3.23 5.29
CA ILE A 63 -7.48 4.55 5.85
C ILE A 63 -6.47 4.43 6.99
N ASN A 64 -6.64 3.45 7.88
CA ASN A 64 -5.71 3.23 8.99
C ASN A 64 -4.33 2.82 8.49
N ALA A 65 -4.25 1.95 7.49
CA ALA A 65 -2.99 1.57 6.85
C ALA A 65 -2.32 2.78 6.16
N ALA A 66 -3.08 3.60 5.44
CA ALA A 66 -2.59 4.81 4.78
C ALA A 66 -2.02 5.82 5.79
N LYS A 67 -2.75 6.09 6.88
CA LYS A 67 -2.28 6.96 7.97
C LYS A 67 -1.05 6.41 8.69
N ALA A 68 -0.94 5.09 8.81
CA ALA A 68 0.24 4.46 9.39
C ALA A 68 1.48 4.67 8.51
N LEU A 69 1.33 4.57 7.19
CA LEU A 69 2.39 4.86 6.22
C LEU A 69 2.79 6.35 6.24
N GLU A 70 1.82 7.26 6.28
CA GLU A 70 2.05 8.70 6.44
C GLU A 70 2.87 9.00 7.71
N ARG A 71 2.47 8.45 8.86
CA ARG A 71 3.24 8.59 10.12
C ARG A 71 4.63 7.95 10.07
N ALA A 72 4.81 6.90 9.28
CA ALA A 72 6.11 6.28 9.06
C ALA A 72 7.00 7.07 8.08
N GLY A 73 6.48 8.17 7.51
CA GLY A 73 7.21 9.09 6.65
C GLY A 73 7.09 8.78 5.16
N ALA A 74 6.09 8.02 4.71
CA ALA A 74 5.81 7.87 3.29
C ALA A 74 5.26 9.19 2.70
N GLU A 75 5.76 9.57 1.55
CA GLU A 75 5.43 10.82 0.82
C GLU A 75 4.72 10.55 -0.52
N VAL A 76 4.57 9.28 -0.90
CA VAL A 76 3.71 8.79 -1.97
C VAL A 76 3.16 7.43 -1.54
N ILE A 77 1.85 7.21 -1.65
CA ILE A 77 1.21 5.96 -1.24
C ILE A 77 0.51 5.28 -2.42
N GLY A 78 0.72 3.97 -2.57
CA GLY A 78 0.01 3.12 -3.52
C GLY A 78 -0.68 1.92 -2.85
N ILE A 79 -1.65 1.31 -3.54
CA ILE A 79 -2.34 0.10 -3.07
C ILE A 79 -1.95 -1.08 -3.96
N ALA A 80 -1.37 -2.13 -3.38
CA ALA A 80 -0.93 -3.33 -4.09
C ALA A 80 -2.07 -4.34 -4.34
N ALA A 81 -3.18 -3.87 -4.91
CA ALA A 81 -4.36 -4.67 -5.26
C ALA A 81 -5.34 -3.87 -6.13
N ASN A 82 -6.19 -4.54 -6.91
CA ASN A 82 -7.15 -3.86 -7.79
C ASN A 82 -8.43 -3.45 -7.06
N THR A 83 -9.17 -4.42 -6.49
CA THR A 83 -10.49 -4.22 -5.87
C THR A 83 -10.57 -3.09 -4.83
N PRO A 84 -9.57 -2.87 -3.96
CA PRO A 84 -9.61 -1.77 -2.99
C PRO A 84 -9.75 -0.36 -3.59
N HIS A 85 -9.46 -0.19 -4.88
CA HIS A 85 -9.62 1.10 -5.56
C HIS A 85 -11.08 1.56 -5.64
N MET A 86 -12.06 0.70 -5.35
CA MET A 86 -13.47 1.09 -5.19
C MET A 86 -13.69 2.19 -4.14
N VAL A 87 -12.80 2.29 -3.14
CA VAL A 87 -12.86 3.32 -2.08
C VAL A 87 -11.63 4.24 -2.12
N PHE A 88 -10.95 4.33 -3.27
CA PHE A 88 -9.71 5.11 -3.42
C PHE A 88 -9.90 6.57 -3.01
N SER A 89 -10.97 7.22 -3.50
CA SER A 89 -11.25 8.63 -3.20
C SER A 89 -11.53 8.90 -1.72
N ASP A 90 -12.04 7.91 -0.98
CA ASP A 90 -12.20 8.04 0.48
C ASP A 90 -10.87 7.92 1.21
N VAL A 91 -10.01 7.00 0.78
CA VAL A 91 -8.66 6.82 1.34
C VAL A 91 -7.83 8.08 1.10
N GLN A 92 -7.84 8.60 -0.14
CA GLN A 92 -7.10 9.81 -0.52
C GLN A 92 -7.52 11.03 0.29
N ARG A 93 -8.83 11.23 0.53
CA ARG A 93 -9.34 12.33 1.35
C ARG A 93 -8.96 12.25 2.82
N ALA A 94 -8.52 11.08 3.30
CA ALA A 94 -8.25 10.83 4.72
C ALA A 94 -6.78 11.00 5.12
N ILE A 95 -5.89 11.29 4.16
CA ILE A 95 -4.45 11.48 4.34
C ILE A 95 -3.99 12.77 3.64
N ASN A 96 -2.81 13.28 3.97
CA ASN A 96 -2.26 14.54 3.44
C ASN A 96 -1.05 14.31 2.53
N VAL A 97 -0.94 13.11 1.96
CA VAL A 97 0.16 12.65 1.09
C VAL A 97 -0.29 12.54 -0.36
#